data_AF-A0AA35TRU1-F1
#
_entry.id   AF-A0AA35TRU1-F1
#
_cell.length_a   1.000
_cell.length_b   1.000
_cell.length_c   1.000
_cell.angle_alpha   90.00
_cell.angle_beta   90.00
_cell.angle_gamma   90.00
#
_symmetry.space_group_name_H-M   'P 1'
#
loop_
_entity.id
_entity.type
_entity.pdbx_description
1 polymer ?
#
loop_
_entity_poly.entity_id
_entity_poly.type
_entity_poly.pdbx_seq_one_letter_code
_entity_poly.pdbx_strand_id
1 'polypeptide(L)'
;MTIQPVKLPNPDGDKMTPEIGLPPELEALKNTVRQIVRDECIPLEPEYLARPPQEGEPDNGAPRGVLEAVPGVLGTLEADQWSRLTNLSRQTGIYTSFVPEEYGGGGMGALGHLVLEEEVHHSIVHLPTSPVPMFMIGACTPEQEQKYLYPAINGDLYYSFGQTEPQAGSDPGGMMQTRAVRDGDDWILNGTKMFISGAASADFLLVQAVTDPDKRQRGGITMFIIDNPTPGVSFEPIRVWIVPTKAQQHYIHLDNVRVPQSQVLGEVGGGFTLGQQWLVHHDRLLRGSMALGILTRALQMAIDWSQQRVTYGRPIADRQAIQWMLTDVYIDIIALRAVARETAARADAGEDVRVEASMVKYAAGEWGWRSIDKIMQVFGGVGETLDMPIPHWYHMLRHARIGGGTSEIHKLTDLGFDVVEVSGVGTAVGIPDITSLSLGVSVTADSVSEARSEAAETVQGVIDALTELSISAEDISTVRFTIHPEYDYVQGEQRFKGYQVFNLMQVIVREIEDVGPPIDASIAAGGDNIVFNGLNFSFSDTVAMEREAREAAVQDMADKAGQLALFAGRELGELKKIAETSGVISPFNDRSTAYAATESAAFDTPVLAGQDAIKVYVYGVYELH
;
A
#
# COMPACT_ATOMS: atom_id res chain seq x y z
N MET A 1 9.88 -35.63 -25.67
CA MET A 1 10.44 -34.31 -25.98
C MET A 1 11.21 -33.87 -24.74
N THR A 2 12.53 -34.05 -24.71
CA THR A 2 13.35 -33.63 -23.57
C THR A 2 13.50 -32.12 -23.68
N ILE A 3 12.69 -31.37 -22.93
CA ILE A 3 12.80 -29.92 -22.87
C ILE A 3 14.17 -29.64 -22.24
N GLN A 4 15.13 -29.17 -23.03
CA GLN A 4 16.38 -28.71 -22.47
C GLN A 4 16.11 -27.43 -21.69
N PRO A 5 16.49 -27.34 -20.40
CA PRO A 5 16.34 -26.11 -19.65
C PRO A 5 17.17 -25.02 -20.32
N VAL A 6 16.51 -23.92 -20.68
CA VAL A 6 17.20 -22.70 -21.10
C VAL A 6 17.95 -22.19 -19.87
N LYS A 7 19.28 -22.15 -19.92
CA LYS A 7 20.06 -21.54 -18.84
C LYS A 7 19.78 -20.05 -18.83
N LEU A 8 19.41 -19.52 -17.66
CA LEU A 8 19.42 -18.08 -17.43
C LEU A 8 20.85 -17.58 -17.72
N PRO A 9 21.02 -16.50 -18.50
CA PRO A 9 22.33 -15.91 -18.72
C PRO A 9 22.97 -15.48 -17.39
N ASN A 10 24.31 -15.47 -17.34
CA ASN A 10 25.05 -15.02 -16.16
C ASN A 10 24.74 -13.53 -15.91
N PRO A 11 24.25 -13.12 -14.72
CA PRO A 11 24.09 -11.69 -14.39
C PRO A 11 25.38 -10.89 -14.38
N ASP A 12 26.53 -11.53 -14.18
CA ASP A 12 27.84 -10.88 -14.32
C ASP A 12 28.31 -10.79 -15.77
N GLY A 13 27.57 -11.36 -16.72
CA GLY A 13 27.89 -11.35 -18.15
C GLY A 13 27.04 -10.37 -18.94
N ASP A 14 27.66 -9.70 -19.91
CA ASP A 14 27.11 -8.74 -20.91
C ASP A 14 25.80 -9.12 -21.65
N LYS A 15 25.13 -10.24 -21.33
CA LYS A 15 24.06 -10.82 -22.16
C LYS A 15 22.85 -11.28 -21.38
N MET A 16 22.38 -10.48 -20.42
CA MET A 16 21.12 -10.76 -19.70
C MET A 16 19.86 -10.19 -20.38
N THR A 17 19.93 -9.48 -21.50
CA THR A 17 18.75 -9.11 -22.29
C THR A 17 19.16 -8.82 -23.73
N PRO A 18 18.28 -9.00 -24.74
CA PRO A 18 18.38 -8.18 -25.93
C PRO A 18 18.09 -6.74 -25.48
N GLU A 19 19.12 -6.03 -25.01
CA GLU A 19 19.03 -4.63 -24.67
C GLU A 19 18.65 -3.85 -25.94
N ILE A 20 17.68 -2.94 -25.83
CA ILE A 20 17.81 -1.69 -26.59
C ILE A 20 19.08 -1.07 -26.02
N GLY A 21 20.19 -1.20 -26.76
CA GLY A 21 21.51 -0.88 -26.24
C GLY A 21 21.53 0.52 -25.66
N LEU A 22 22.06 0.66 -24.43
CA LEU A 22 22.33 1.99 -23.89
C LEU A 22 23.33 2.71 -24.81
N PRO A 23 23.25 4.05 -24.91
CA PRO A 23 24.32 4.83 -25.50
C PRO A 23 25.67 4.45 -24.88
N PRO A 24 26.77 4.37 -25.65
CA PRO A 24 28.08 3.90 -25.15
C PRO A 24 28.57 4.60 -23.88
N GLU A 25 28.26 5.89 -23.74
CA GLU A 25 28.57 6.69 -22.56
C GLU A 25 27.82 6.24 -21.31
N LEU A 26 26.54 5.88 -21.44
CA LEU A 26 25.74 5.36 -20.32
C LEU A 26 26.11 3.92 -20.00
N GLU A 27 26.51 3.12 -20.99
CA GLU A 27 27.04 1.78 -20.74
C GLU A 27 28.39 1.85 -20.00
N ALA A 28 29.25 2.81 -20.34
CA ALA A 28 30.50 3.03 -19.62
C ALA A 28 30.26 3.50 -18.17
N LEU A 29 29.31 4.42 -17.96
CA LEU A 29 28.87 4.83 -16.63
C LEU A 29 28.37 3.63 -15.82
N LYS A 30 27.40 2.88 -16.36
CA LYS A 30 26.82 1.68 -15.73
C LYS A 30 27.91 0.73 -15.26
N ASN A 31 28.87 0.42 -16.13
CA ASN A 31 29.96 -0.50 -15.80
C ASN A 31 30.90 0.05 -14.71
N THR A 32 31.17 1.36 -14.74
CA THR A 32 31.99 2.03 -13.72
C THR A 32 31.30 2.03 -12.36
N VAL A 33 30.02 2.41 -12.30
CA VAL A 33 29.23 2.41 -11.06
C VAL A 33 29.11 0.99 -10.51
N ARG A 34 28.76 0.02 -11.36
CA ARG A 34 28.67 -1.40 -10.98
C ARG A 34 29.96 -1.91 -10.36
N GLN A 35 31.10 -1.60 -10.98
CA GLN A 35 32.40 -2.01 -10.47
C GLN A 35 32.66 -1.40 -9.09
N ILE A 36 32.40 -0.11 -8.90
CA ILE A 36 32.58 0.57 -7.62
C ILE A 36 31.65 -0.02 -6.57
N VAL A 37 30.36 -0.22 -6.88
CA VAL A 37 29.39 -0.79 -5.94
C VAL A 37 29.83 -2.19 -5.51
N ARG A 38 30.28 -3.02 -6.46
CA ARG A 38 30.79 -4.37 -6.16
C ARG A 38 32.04 -4.36 -5.30
N ASP A 39 33.01 -3.52 -5.64
CA ASP A 39 34.33 -3.54 -5.03
C ASP A 39 34.38 -2.77 -3.70
N GLU A 40 33.51 -1.78 -3.52
CA GLU A 40 33.60 -0.80 -2.42
C GLU A 40 32.37 -0.74 -1.52
N CYS A 41 31.18 -1.03 -2.03
CA CYS A 41 29.94 -0.90 -1.25
C CYS A 41 29.48 -2.26 -0.68
N ILE A 42 29.38 -3.28 -1.53
CA ILE A 42 28.96 -4.64 -1.13
C ILE A 42 29.80 -5.21 0.04
N PRO A 43 31.14 -5.05 0.08
CA PRO A 43 31.94 -5.57 1.19
C PRO A 43 31.64 -4.93 2.54
N LEU A 44 30.98 -3.76 2.57
CA LEU A 44 30.65 -3.02 3.79
C LEU A 44 29.28 -3.39 4.37
N GLU A 45 28.46 -4.17 3.67
CA GLU A 45 27.10 -4.52 4.12
C GLU A 45 27.02 -5.26 5.46
N PRO A 46 27.91 -6.22 5.78
CA PRO A 46 27.86 -6.87 7.09
C PRO A 46 28.11 -5.89 8.24
N GLU A 47 29.04 -4.93 8.05
CA GLU A 47 29.31 -3.88 9.04
C GLU A 47 28.14 -2.89 9.12
N TYR A 48 27.54 -2.55 7.98
CA TYR A 48 26.37 -1.69 7.91
C TYR A 48 25.18 -2.26 8.68
N LEU A 49 24.83 -3.53 8.44
CA LEU A 49 23.73 -4.22 9.12
C LEU A 49 23.98 -4.45 10.60
N ALA A 50 25.25 -4.58 11.01
CA ALA A 50 25.62 -4.70 12.42
C ALA A 50 25.44 -3.41 13.23
N ARG A 51 25.17 -2.27 12.57
CA ARG A 51 24.99 -0.95 13.21
C ARG A 51 23.66 -0.30 12.83
N PRO A 52 22.51 -0.87 13.23
CA PRO A 52 21.21 -0.28 12.94
C PRO A 52 21.05 1.10 13.61
N PRO A 53 20.47 2.11 12.93
CA PRO A 53 20.28 3.44 13.50
C PRO A 53 19.49 3.38 14.81
N GLN A 54 19.95 4.07 15.85
CA GLN A 54 19.29 4.13 17.15
C GLN A 54 18.81 5.55 17.46
N GLU A 55 17.63 5.67 18.08
CA GLU A 55 17.11 6.94 18.54
C GLU A 55 18.02 7.58 19.61
N GLY A 56 18.32 8.86 19.45
CA GLY A 56 19.25 9.58 20.33
C GLY A 56 20.74 9.33 20.04
N GLU A 57 21.08 8.41 19.14
CA GLU A 57 22.45 8.20 18.69
C GLU A 57 22.74 8.98 17.40
N PRO A 58 23.92 9.63 17.30
CA PRO A 58 24.37 10.22 16.05
C PRO A 58 24.53 9.15 14.97
N ASP A 59 24.21 9.46 13.72
CA ASP A 59 24.31 8.50 12.62
C ASP A 59 25.75 8.27 12.09
N ASN A 60 26.74 8.32 12.99
CA ASN A 60 28.15 8.01 12.76
C ASN A 60 28.78 8.70 11.52
N GLY A 61 28.27 9.88 11.11
CA GLY A 61 28.88 10.71 10.06
C GLY A 61 28.53 10.32 8.62
N ALA A 62 27.35 9.74 8.39
CA ALA A 62 26.86 9.56 7.02
C ALA A 62 26.77 10.87 6.22
N PRO A 63 26.94 10.82 4.89
CA PRO A 63 26.81 12.00 4.05
C PRO A 63 25.38 12.53 4.20
N ARG A 64 25.26 13.84 4.42
CA ARG A 64 23.96 14.49 4.66
C ARG A 64 23.01 14.17 3.51
N GLY A 65 21.80 13.74 3.84
CA GLY A 65 20.77 13.41 2.88
C GLY A 65 20.69 11.95 2.49
N VAL A 66 21.72 11.11 2.72
CA VAL A 66 21.63 9.68 2.38
C VAL A 66 20.72 8.93 3.38
N LEU A 67 20.88 9.20 4.67
CA LEU A 67 20.08 8.55 5.71
C LEU A 67 18.67 9.13 5.82
N GLU A 68 18.53 10.39 5.44
CA GLU A 68 17.29 11.15 5.50
C GLU A 68 16.41 10.99 4.25
N ALA A 69 17.00 10.83 3.06
CA ALA A 69 16.28 10.77 1.79
C ALA A 69 15.88 9.36 1.37
N VAL A 70 16.55 8.32 1.87
CA VAL A 70 16.25 6.92 1.54
C VAL A 70 15.39 6.31 2.66
N PRO A 71 14.07 6.16 2.47
CA PRO A 71 13.23 5.56 3.49
C PRO A 71 13.66 4.10 3.70
N GLY A 72 13.87 3.70 4.95
CA GLY A 72 14.15 2.30 5.26
C GLY A 72 15.59 1.96 5.53
N VAL A 73 16.51 2.92 5.61
CA VAL A 73 17.90 2.67 6.04
C VAL A 73 17.94 1.93 7.38
N LEU A 74 18.40 0.68 7.35
CA LEU A 74 18.51 -0.21 8.51
C LEU A 74 19.94 -0.33 9.06
N GLY A 75 20.89 0.44 8.55
CA GLY A 75 22.30 0.38 8.96
C GLY A 75 23.04 1.72 8.88
N THR A 76 24.22 1.78 9.48
CA THR A 76 25.15 2.93 9.42
C THR A 76 26.60 2.45 9.27
N LEU A 77 27.47 3.30 8.75
CA LEU A 77 28.92 3.10 8.69
C LEU A 77 29.64 4.16 9.51
N GLU A 78 30.94 3.96 9.76
CA GLU A 78 31.80 4.98 10.35
C GLU A 78 32.03 6.16 9.38
N ALA A 79 32.31 7.33 9.95
CA ALA A 79 32.45 8.58 9.21
C ALA A 79 33.58 8.54 8.16
N ASP A 80 34.65 7.80 8.43
CA ASP A 80 35.78 7.64 7.51
C ASP A 80 35.41 6.77 6.29
N GLN A 81 34.62 5.72 6.48
CA GLN A 81 34.09 4.88 5.41
C GLN A 81 33.16 5.69 4.52
N TRP A 82 32.24 6.46 5.11
CA TRP A 82 31.37 7.37 4.37
C TRP A 82 32.14 8.45 3.61
N SER A 83 33.13 9.07 4.27
CA SER A 83 33.99 10.06 3.64
C SER A 83 34.76 9.47 2.45
N ARG A 84 35.24 8.23 2.57
CA ARG A 84 35.94 7.50 1.50
C ARG A 84 35.02 7.25 0.30
N LEU A 85 33.81 6.73 0.51
CA LEU A 85 32.84 6.50 -0.57
C LEU A 85 32.43 7.81 -1.26
N THR A 86 32.21 8.87 -0.48
CA THR A 86 31.87 10.19 -1.01
C THR A 86 33.01 10.76 -1.85
N ASN A 87 34.25 10.67 -1.36
CA ASN A 87 35.43 11.12 -2.10
C ASN A 87 35.62 10.32 -3.39
N LEU A 88 35.40 9.00 -3.36
CA LEU A 88 35.47 8.16 -4.55
C LEU A 88 34.41 8.56 -5.59
N SER A 89 33.15 8.76 -5.15
CA SER A 89 32.06 9.22 -6.02
C SER A 89 32.37 10.59 -6.66
N ARG A 90 32.95 11.52 -5.90
CA ARG A 90 33.38 12.83 -6.42
C ARG A 90 34.53 12.73 -7.40
N GLN A 91 35.57 11.96 -7.09
CA GLN A 91 36.76 11.81 -7.94
C GLN A 91 36.47 11.14 -9.27
N THR A 92 35.45 10.27 -9.31
CA THR A 92 34.99 9.57 -10.51
C THR A 92 33.95 10.37 -11.31
N GLY A 93 33.52 11.53 -10.80
CA GLY A 93 32.49 12.37 -11.42
C GLY A 93 31.07 11.84 -11.26
N ILE A 94 30.87 10.73 -10.55
CA ILE A 94 29.55 10.10 -10.34
C ILE A 94 28.66 11.00 -9.47
N TYR A 95 29.24 11.67 -8.48
CA TYR A 95 28.51 12.41 -7.45
C TYR A 95 27.48 13.42 -8.02
N THR A 96 27.84 14.20 -9.04
CA THR A 96 26.96 15.18 -9.71
C THR A 96 26.61 14.79 -11.14
N SER A 97 26.76 13.52 -11.51
CA SER A 97 26.70 13.09 -12.91
C SER A 97 25.34 13.35 -13.58
N PHE A 98 24.23 13.28 -12.84
CA PHE A 98 22.88 13.58 -13.34
C PHE A 98 22.49 15.06 -13.26
N VAL A 99 23.31 15.90 -12.61
CA VAL A 99 23.09 17.34 -12.53
C VAL A 99 23.42 17.98 -13.89
N PRO A 100 22.69 18.99 -14.39
CA PRO A 100 22.99 19.59 -15.68
C PRO A 100 24.37 20.25 -15.70
N GLU A 101 25.00 20.28 -16.88
CA GLU A 101 26.36 20.82 -17.04
C GLU A 101 26.47 22.29 -16.62
N GLU A 102 25.43 23.11 -16.89
CA GLU A 102 25.40 24.52 -16.52
C GLU A 102 25.40 24.76 -14.98
N TYR A 103 25.06 23.74 -14.21
CA TYR A 103 25.13 23.71 -12.75
C TYR A 103 26.37 22.95 -12.22
N GLY A 104 27.33 22.61 -13.09
CA GLY A 104 28.57 21.93 -12.73
C GLY A 104 28.48 20.41 -12.63
N GLY A 105 27.44 19.81 -13.21
CA GLY A 105 27.24 18.36 -13.25
C GLY A 105 27.65 17.69 -14.57
N GLY A 106 27.27 16.42 -14.71
CA GLY A 106 27.59 15.59 -15.89
C GLY A 106 26.54 15.55 -16.99
N GLY A 107 25.35 16.14 -16.77
CA GLY A 107 24.32 16.33 -17.80
C GLY A 107 23.73 15.06 -18.40
N MET A 108 23.76 13.92 -17.70
CA MET A 108 23.40 12.62 -18.29
C MET A 108 21.89 12.36 -18.49
N GLY A 109 21.03 13.33 -18.13
CA GLY A 109 19.58 13.22 -18.27
C GLY A 109 18.92 12.22 -17.32
N ALA A 110 17.63 12.03 -17.50
CA ALA A 110 16.79 11.10 -16.77
C ALA A 110 17.21 9.63 -17.01
N LEU A 111 17.58 9.26 -18.24
CA LEU A 111 18.04 7.89 -18.53
C LEU A 111 19.37 7.60 -17.83
N GLY A 112 20.31 8.53 -17.85
CA GLY A 112 21.58 8.39 -17.14
C GLY A 112 21.39 8.30 -15.62
N HIS A 113 20.48 9.11 -15.06
CA HIS A 113 20.14 9.05 -13.64
C HIS A 113 19.51 7.70 -13.26
N LEU A 114 18.59 7.18 -14.08
CA LEU A 114 17.98 5.87 -13.87
C LEU A 114 19.03 4.75 -13.88
N VAL A 115 19.96 4.78 -14.84
CA VAL A 115 21.05 3.79 -14.95
C VAL A 115 22.00 3.86 -13.75
N LEU A 116 22.36 5.07 -13.32
CA LEU A 116 23.17 5.27 -12.11
C LEU A 116 22.48 4.67 -10.88
N GLU A 117 21.23 5.04 -10.64
CA GLU A 117 20.47 4.58 -9.47
C GLU A 117 20.21 3.07 -9.50
N GLU A 118 20.03 2.46 -10.68
CA GLU A 118 19.89 1.00 -10.81
C GLU A 118 21.13 0.31 -10.25
N GLU A 119 22.33 0.75 -10.61
CA GLU A 119 23.58 0.14 -10.14
C GLU A 119 23.87 0.45 -8.67
N VAL A 120 23.56 1.66 -8.18
CA VAL A 120 23.71 2.02 -6.76
C VAL A 120 22.89 1.11 -5.85
N HIS A 121 21.64 0.82 -6.24
CA HIS A 121 20.73 -0.04 -5.48
C HIS A 121 21.05 -1.53 -5.56
N HIS A 122 22.13 -1.93 -6.25
CA HIS A 122 22.68 -3.27 -6.04
C HIS A 122 23.14 -3.43 -4.59
N SER A 123 23.55 -2.39 -3.87
CA SER A 123 24.01 -2.51 -2.48
C SER A 123 23.05 -1.83 -1.51
N ILE A 124 22.96 -2.30 -0.27
CA ILE A 124 22.28 -1.54 0.82
C ILE A 124 23.18 -0.45 1.40
N VAL A 125 24.49 -0.51 1.13
CA VAL A 125 25.42 0.59 1.30
C VAL A 125 25.43 1.35 -0.03
N HIS A 126 24.76 2.50 -0.09
CA HIS A 126 24.68 3.27 -1.33
C HIS A 126 25.96 4.07 -1.59
N LEU A 127 26.45 4.05 -2.83
CA LEU A 127 27.49 4.99 -3.26
C LEU A 127 26.89 6.42 -3.21
N PRO A 128 27.48 7.37 -2.45
CA PRO A 128 26.88 8.68 -2.27
C PRO A 128 26.76 9.45 -3.60
N THR A 129 25.60 10.02 -3.84
CA THR A 129 25.29 10.93 -4.96
C THR A 129 24.81 12.27 -4.40
N SER A 130 24.80 13.31 -5.23
CA SER A 130 24.35 14.65 -4.84
C SER A 130 22.89 14.62 -4.35
N PRO A 131 22.55 15.18 -3.19
CA PRO A 131 21.18 15.16 -2.68
C PRO A 131 20.31 16.29 -3.28
N VAL A 132 20.61 16.73 -4.50
CA VAL A 132 19.99 17.93 -5.09
C VAL A 132 18.49 17.75 -5.37
N PRO A 133 17.63 18.70 -4.95
CA PRO A 133 16.24 18.77 -5.39
C PRO A 133 16.19 19.25 -6.85
N MET A 134 16.30 18.34 -7.82
CA MET A 134 16.40 18.68 -9.25
C MET A 134 15.28 19.60 -9.77
N PHE A 135 14.08 19.53 -9.20
CA PHE A 135 12.95 20.41 -9.57
C PHE A 135 13.13 21.89 -9.17
N MET A 136 14.14 22.22 -8.35
CA MET A 136 14.50 23.61 -8.05
C MET A 136 15.25 24.27 -9.22
N ILE A 137 15.86 23.48 -10.11
CA ILE A 137 16.51 24.00 -11.31
C ILE A 137 15.45 24.64 -12.21
N GLY A 138 15.67 25.90 -12.59
CA GLY A 138 14.71 26.72 -13.35
C GLY A 138 13.56 27.32 -12.53
N ALA A 139 13.36 26.89 -11.27
CA ALA A 139 12.37 27.48 -10.36
C ALA A 139 12.99 28.49 -9.38
N CYS A 140 14.29 28.39 -9.13
CA CYS A 140 15.02 29.29 -8.24
C CYS A 140 15.28 30.67 -8.87
N THR A 141 15.29 31.70 -8.04
CA THR A 141 15.98 32.96 -8.36
C THR A 141 17.50 32.79 -8.20
N PRO A 142 18.34 33.67 -8.77
CA PRO A 142 19.80 33.60 -8.60
C PRO A 142 20.23 33.59 -7.12
N GLU A 143 19.54 34.33 -6.25
CA GLU A 143 19.81 34.34 -4.81
C GLU A 143 19.45 33.01 -4.15
N GLN A 144 18.34 32.38 -4.57
CA GLN A 144 17.95 31.05 -4.10
C GLN A 144 18.92 29.98 -4.61
N GLU A 145 19.44 30.11 -5.82
CA GLU A 145 20.45 29.19 -6.34
C GLU A 145 21.73 29.22 -5.49
N GLN A 146 22.23 30.42 -5.18
CA GLN A 146 23.41 30.60 -4.34
C GLN A 146 23.20 30.12 -2.90
N LYS A 147 22.02 30.39 -2.32
CA LYS A 147 21.74 30.04 -0.93
C LYS A 147 21.39 28.55 -0.73
N TYR A 148 20.68 27.93 -1.66
CA TYR A 148 20.13 26.58 -1.49
C TYR A 148 20.61 25.59 -2.54
N LEU A 149 20.49 25.92 -3.83
CA LEU A 149 20.70 24.95 -4.90
C LEU A 149 22.16 24.49 -5.02
N TYR A 150 23.11 25.42 -5.14
CA TYR A 150 24.54 25.05 -5.26
C TYR A 150 25.07 24.35 -4.00
N PRO A 151 24.75 24.80 -2.77
CA PRO A 151 25.09 24.04 -1.57
C PRO A 151 24.47 22.64 -1.54
N ALA A 152 23.22 22.47 -1.99
CA ALA A 152 22.60 21.15 -2.09
C ALA A 152 23.28 20.26 -3.15
N ILE A 153 23.66 20.82 -4.30
CA ILE A 153 24.44 20.11 -5.33
C ILE A 153 25.76 19.60 -4.75
N ASN A 154 26.45 20.42 -3.96
CA ASN A 154 27.70 20.05 -3.32
C ASN A 154 27.53 19.05 -2.16
N GLY A 155 26.31 18.91 -1.62
CA GLY A 155 26.02 18.12 -0.42
C GLY A 155 26.32 18.84 0.90
N ASP A 156 26.45 20.17 0.86
CA ASP A 156 26.64 21.00 2.06
C ASP A 156 25.32 21.19 2.81
N LEU A 157 24.21 21.30 2.04
CA LEU A 157 22.84 21.39 2.56
C LEU A 157 21.97 20.23 2.07
N TYR A 158 20.98 19.88 2.88
CA TYR A 158 19.97 18.87 2.59
C TYR A 158 18.55 19.44 2.79
N TYR A 159 17.59 18.90 2.03
CA TYR A 159 16.20 19.37 2.01
C TYR A 159 15.21 18.27 2.40
N SER A 160 14.08 18.67 2.98
CA SER A 160 12.91 17.80 3.09
C SER A 160 11.70 18.39 2.37
N PHE A 161 10.87 17.54 1.76
CA PHE A 161 9.70 17.96 1.00
C PHE A 161 8.39 17.73 1.76
N GLY A 162 7.71 18.82 2.14
CA GLY A 162 6.47 18.86 2.90
C GLY A 162 5.22 19.07 2.05
N GLN A 163 4.63 17.97 1.54
CA GLN A 163 3.35 17.98 0.83
C GLN A 163 2.21 17.42 1.68
N THR A 164 2.36 16.16 2.12
CA THR A 164 1.35 15.36 2.81
C THR A 164 0.89 15.98 4.12
N GLU A 165 -0.42 15.89 4.39
CA GLU A 165 -1.05 16.31 5.65
C GLU A 165 -1.93 15.19 6.21
N PRO A 166 -2.30 15.20 7.50
CA PRO A 166 -3.11 14.14 8.11
C PRO A 166 -4.41 13.82 7.35
N GLN A 167 -5.05 14.86 6.80
CA GLN A 167 -6.28 14.79 6.01
C GLN A 167 -6.04 14.82 4.49
N ALA A 168 -4.80 14.92 4.03
CA ALA A 168 -4.46 15.12 2.62
C ALA A 168 -3.25 14.26 2.22
N GLY A 169 -3.49 12.96 2.08
CA GLY A 169 -2.51 11.97 1.60
C GLY A 169 -2.59 11.76 0.10
N SER A 170 -3.57 10.96 -0.34
CA SER A 170 -3.79 10.65 -1.76
C SER A 170 -4.40 11.80 -2.57
N ASP A 171 -5.08 12.76 -1.92
CA ASP A 171 -5.60 13.99 -2.54
C ASP A 171 -4.96 15.26 -1.96
N PRO A 172 -3.65 15.47 -2.17
CA PRO A 172 -2.97 16.65 -1.66
C PRO A 172 -3.45 17.92 -2.36
N GLY A 173 -3.90 17.83 -3.61
CA GLY A 173 -4.40 19.00 -4.36
C GLY A 173 -5.74 19.51 -3.84
N GLY A 174 -6.67 18.59 -3.57
CA GLY A 174 -8.03 18.90 -3.15
C GLY A 174 -8.25 18.96 -1.64
N MET A 175 -7.35 18.47 -0.78
CA MET A 175 -7.62 18.42 0.68
C MET A 175 -6.65 19.20 1.56
N MET A 176 -5.60 19.80 1.00
CA MET A 176 -4.59 20.54 1.78
C MET A 176 -5.20 21.67 2.63
N GLN A 177 -4.85 21.70 3.91
CA GLN A 177 -5.30 22.66 4.92
C GLN A 177 -4.18 23.62 5.36
N THR A 178 -2.89 23.29 5.21
CA THR A 178 -1.82 24.26 5.53
C THR A 178 -2.05 25.54 4.73
N ARG A 179 -2.11 26.68 5.43
CA ARG A 179 -2.39 28.00 4.86
C ARG A 179 -1.15 28.88 4.91
N ALA A 180 -0.99 29.70 3.89
CA ALA A 180 -0.06 30.81 3.87
C ALA A 180 -0.84 32.10 3.58
N VAL A 181 -0.83 33.05 4.51
CA VAL A 181 -1.55 34.33 4.39
C VAL A 181 -0.53 35.46 4.28
N ARG A 182 -0.75 36.41 3.36
CA ARG A 182 0.10 37.59 3.22
C ARG A 182 0.02 38.47 4.48
N ASP A 183 1.18 38.92 4.96
CA ASP A 183 1.32 39.92 6.02
C ASP A 183 2.46 40.88 5.64
N GLY A 184 2.08 42.02 5.05
CA GLY A 184 3.04 42.93 4.41
C GLY A 184 3.71 42.29 3.19
N ASP A 185 5.04 42.29 3.18
CA ASP A 185 5.87 41.65 2.14
C ASP A 185 6.16 40.16 2.43
N ASP A 186 5.71 39.65 3.57
CA ASP A 186 5.94 38.28 4.01
C ASP A 186 4.66 37.43 3.95
N TRP A 187 4.83 36.15 4.24
CA TRP A 187 3.77 35.16 4.40
C TRP A 187 3.81 34.57 5.81
N ILE A 188 2.64 34.37 6.40
CA ILE A 188 2.49 33.66 7.67
C ILE A 188 1.89 32.29 7.38
N LEU A 189 2.67 31.25 7.67
CA LEU A 189 2.30 29.86 7.45
C LEU A 189 1.77 29.24 8.74
N ASN A 190 0.63 28.55 8.64
CA ASN A 190 0.03 27.77 9.71
C ASN A 190 -0.47 26.42 9.19
N GLY A 191 -0.15 25.34 9.87
CA GLY A 191 -0.62 24.00 9.53
C GLY A 191 0.31 22.88 10.00
N THR A 192 0.01 21.66 9.58
CA THR A 192 0.77 20.46 9.92
C THR A 192 1.03 19.63 8.68
N LYS A 193 2.30 19.31 8.44
CA LYS A 193 2.71 18.27 7.47
C LYS A 193 2.97 16.96 8.19
N MET A 194 2.78 15.85 7.50
CA MET A 194 2.88 14.49 8.07
C MET A 194 3.70 13.57 7.17
N PHE A 195 4.47 12.65 7.75
CA PHE A 195 5.36 11.73 7.04
C PHE A 195 6.42 12.44 6.20
N ILE A 196 7.03 13.49 6.75
CA ILE A 196 8.08 14.20 6.06
C ILE A 196 9.43 13.57 6.42
N SER A 197 9.97 12.81 5.47
CA SER A 197 11.26 12.13 5.58
C SER A 197 12.37 13.13 5.90
N GLY A 198 13.14 12.85 6.96
CA GLY A 198 14.34 13.62 7.31
C GLY A 198 14.10 15.04 7.83
N ALA A 199 12.85 15.45 8.07
CA ALA A 199 12.53 16.86 8.30
C ALA A 199 13.31 17.52 9.44
N ALA A 200 13.50 16.80 10.55
CA ALA A 200 14.17 17.33 11.73
C ALA A 200 15.68 17.60 11.51
N SER A 201 16.32 16.92 10.55
CA SER A 201 17.75 17.05 10.23
C SER A 201 18.04 17.80 8.93
N ALA A 202 17.01 18.16 8.16
CA ALA A 202 17.14 18.99 6.96
C ALA A 202 17.55 20.43 7.28
N ASP A 203 18.33 21.06 6.41
CA ASP A 203 18.73 22.47 6.54
C ASP A 203 17.65 23.43 6.07
N PHE A 204 16.80 22.97 5.14
CA PHE A 204 15.64 23.72 4.69
C PHE A 204 14.51 22.78 4.30
N LEU A 205 13.29 23.28 4.40
CA LEU A 205 12.07 22.58 4.09
C LEU A 205 11.45 23.19 2.83
N LEU A 206 11.05 22.35 1.89
CA LEU A 206 10.24 22.74 0.74
C LEU A 206 8.79 22.41 1.09
N VAL A 207 7.99 23.42 1.48
CA VAL A 207 6.64 23.23 2.01
C VAL A 207 5.60 23.78 1.04
N GLN A 208 4.64 22.94 0.65
CA GLN A 208 3.46 23.41 -0.07
C GLN A 208 2.41 23.95 0.91
N ALA A 209 1.87 25.12 0.64
CA ALA A 209 0.76 25.68 1.41
C ALA A 209 -0.25 26.36 0.49
N VAL A 210 -1.53 26.32 0.89
CA VAL A 210 -2.63 26.97 0.17
C VAL A 210 -2.56 28.47 0.41
N THR A 211 -2.43 29.21 -0.68
CA THR A 211 -2.46 30.69 -0.73
C THR A 211 -3.78 31.21 -1.30
N ASP A 212 -4.49 30.41 -2.08
CA ASP A 212 -5.82 30.72 -2.63
C ASP A 212 -6.71 29.45 -2.50
N PRO A 213 -7.60 29.39 -1.50
CA PRO A 213 -8.41 28.20 -1.23
C PRO A 213 -9.47 27.94 -2.31
N ASP A 214 -9.84 28.93 -3.10
CA ASP A 214 -10.83 28.76 -4.18
C ASP A 214 -10.18 28.08 -5.40
N LYS A 215 -8.90 28.37 -5.66
CA LYS A 215 -8.15 27.77 -6.78
C LYS A 215 -7.54 26.41 -6.48
N ARG A 216 -7.12 26.15 -5.23
CA ARG A 216 -6.50 24.88 -4.80
C ARG A 216 -5.37 24.42 -5.73
N GLN A 217 -5.36 23.19 -6.23
CA GLN A 217 -4.33 22.72 -7.17
C GLN A 217 -4.29 23.48 -8.51
N ARG A 218 -5.32 24.25 -8.86
CA ARG A 218 -5.42 25.04 -10.10
C ARG A 218 -4.90 26.47 -9.91
N GLY A 219 -3.75 26.63 -9.25
CA GLY A 219 -3.12 27.93 -9.04
C GLY A 219 -3.29 28.55 -7.66
N GLY A 220 -3.67 27.77 -6.65
CA GLY A 220 -3.88 28.21 -5.27
C GLY A 220 -2.98 27.57 -4.21
N ILE A 221 -1.98 26.79 -4.63
CA ILE A 221 -0.97 26.20 -3.76
C ILE A 221 0.39 26.77 -4.16
N THR A 222 1.15 27.28 -3.18
CA THR A 222 2.49 27.86 -3.37
C THR A 222 3.54 26.99 -2.69
N MET A 223 4.75 26.93 -3.25
CA MET A 223 5.91 26.28 -2.65
C MET A 223 6.75 27.31 -1.89
N PHE A 224 7.07 27.04 -0.64
CA PHE A 224 7.89 27.88 0.22
C PHE A 224 9.17 27.16 0.62
N ILE A 225 10.28 27.88 0.60
CA ILE A 225 11.55 27.44 1.20
C ILE A 225 11.60 27.97 2.63
N ILE A 226 11.65 27.09 3.62
CA ILE A 226 11.73 27.46 5.05
C ILE A 226 13.09 27.02 5.58
N ASP A 227 13.92 27.97 6.02
CA ASP A 227 15.19 27.65 6.68
C ASP A 227 14.94 26.84 7.97
N ASN A 228 15.82 25.91 8.32
CA ASN A 228 15.74 25.17 9.58
C ASN A 228 17.01 25.45 10.42
N PRO A 229 16.89 26.03 11.63
CA PRO A 229 15.66 26.37 12.36
C PRO A 229 15.06 27.72 11.93
N THR A 230 13.72 27.77 11.88
CA THR A 230 12.93 29.01 11.80
C THR A 230 11.95 29.05 12.99
N PRO A 231 11.76 30.20 13.67
CA PRO A 231 10.76 30.32 14.74
C PRO A 231 9.36 29.90 14.27
N GLY A 232 8.67 29.11 15.10
CA GLY A 232 7.34 28.56 14.78
C GLY A 232 7.37 27.21 14.07
N VAL A 233 8.53 26.72 13.62
CA VAL A 233 8.69 25.36 13.09
C VAL A 233 9.05 24.42 14.23
N SER A 234 8.35 23.30 14.35
CA SER A 234 8.73 22.20 15.24
C SER A 234 8.45 20.84 14.61
N PHE A 235 9.14 19.82 15.10
CA PHE A 235 9.09 18.46 14.55
C PHE A 235 8.63 17.47 15.62
N GLU A 236 7.80 16.52 15.21
CA GLU A 236 7.38 15.40 16.06
C GLU A 236 7.68 14.09 15.32
N PRO A 237 8.48 13.17 15.91
CA PRO A 237 8.88 11.94 15.25
C PRO A 237 7.71 10.96 15.08
N ILE A 238 7.67 10.29 13.93
CA ILE A 238 6.74 9.21 13.61
C ILE A 238 7.55 7.93 13.47
N ARG A 239 7.30 6.97 14.36
CA ARG A 239 7.89 5.63 14.26
C ARG A 239 7.13 4.81 13.23
N VAL A 240 7.86 4.22 12.30
CA VAL A 240 7.32 3.33 11.26
C VAL A 240 8.06 2.00 11.32
N TRP A 241 7.35 0.91 11.02
CA TRP A 241 7.91 -0.45 11.07
C TRP A 241 9.07 -0.68 10.08
N ILE A 242 9.19 0.18 9.07
CA ILE A 242 10.25 0.14 8.06
C ILE A 242 11.63 0.39 8.68
N VAL A 243 11.73 1.27 9.70
CA VAL A 243 12.93 1.49 10.53
C VAL A 243 12.47 1.59 12.01
N PRO A 244 12.32 0.45 12.70
CA PRO A 244 11.69 0.44 14.02
C PRO A 244 12.55 1.08 15.13
N THR A 245 13.86 1.21 14.88
CA THR A 245 14.86 1.63 15.87
C THR A 245 15.13 3.13 15.89
N LYS A 246 14.73 3.87 14.85
CA LYS A 246 14.88 5.33 14.76
C LYS A 246 13.81 5.95 13.87
N ALA A 247 13.17 7.01 14.34
CA ALA A 247 12.21 7.75 13.54
C ALA A 247 12.93 8.52 12.42
N GLN A 248 12.53 8.23 11.17
CA GLN A 248 12.98 8.97 9.99
C GLN A 248 11.86 9.86 9.40
N GLN A 249 10.63 9.61 9.85
CA GLN A 249 9.42 10.31 9.41
C GLN A 249 9.01 11.29 10.50
N HIS A 250 8.58 12.49 10.13
CA HIS A 250 8.20 13.51 11.10
C HIS A 250 6.89 14.18 10.72
N TYR A 251 6.13 14.61 11.72
CA TYR A 251 5.27 15.76 11.56
C TYR A 251 6.13 17.02 11.52
N ILE A 252 5.69 17.99 10.72
CA ILE A 252 6.19 19.36 10.77
C ILE A 252 5.01 20.23 11.21
N HIS A 253 5.14 20.85 12.38
CA HIS A 253 4.16 21.80 12.89
C HIS A 253 4.62 23.22 12.56
N LEU A 254 3.75 23.98 11.91
CA LEU A 254 3.97 25.37 11.51
C LEU A 254 3.01 26.23 12.30
N ASP A 255 3.53 26.99 13.27
CA ASP A 255 2.78 27.94 14.08
C ASP A 255 3.29 29.36 13.81
N ASN A 256 2.50 30.12 13.04
CA ASN A 256 2.79 31.50 12.64
C ASN A 256 4.21 31.70 12.07
N VAL A 257 4.65 30.74 11.24
CA VAL A 257 5.97 30.77 10.61
C VAL A 257 6.01 31.89 9.59
N ARG A 258 6.87 32.89 9.82
CA ARG A 258 7.04 34.03 8.91
C ARG A 258 8.06 33.68 7.83
N VAL A 259 7.63 33.73 6.58
CA VAL A 259 8.45 33.43 5.39
C VAL A 259 8.43 34.63 4.44
N PRO A 260 9.57 35.25 4.12
CA PRO A 260 9.64 36.38 3.21
C PRO A 260 9.24 35.99 1.78
N GLN A 261 8.73 36.94 1.00
CA GLN A 261 8.39 36.72 -0.41
C GLN A 261 9.57 36.18 -1.24
N SER A 262 10.82 36.49 -0.87
CA SER A 262 12.03 35.97 -1.52
C SER A 262 12.27 34.47 -1.30
N GLN A 263 11.53 33.83 -0.39
CA GLN A 263 11.55 32.39 -0.12
C GLN A 263 10.35 31.65 -0.74
N VAL A 264 9.57 32.31 -1.60
CA VAL A 264 8.65 31.62 -2.51
C VAL A 264 9.48 31.00 -3.64
N LEU A 265 9.38 29.68 -3.82
CA LEU A 265 10.03 28.97 -4.93
C LEU A 265 9.11 28.99 -6.15
N GLY A 266 9.63 29.44 -7.30
CA GLY A 266 8.83 29.70 -8.49
C GLY A 266 7.84 30.84 -8.26
N GLU A 267 6.59 30.66 -8.70
CA GLU A 267 5.53 31.67 -8.62
C GLU A 267 4.49 31.35 -7.53
N VAL A 268 3.83 32.39 -7.01
CA VAL A 268 2.67 32.23 -6.12
C VAL A 268 1.57 31.48 -6.88
N GLY A 269 1.08 30.37 -6.32
CA GLY A 269 0.12 29.47 -6.96
C GLY A 269 0.75 28.37 -7.84
N GLY A 270 2.04 28.44 -8.14
CA GLY A 270 2.77 27.45 -8.95
C GLY A 270 3.31 26.24 -8.17
N GLY A 271 3.09 26.19 -6.85
CA GLY A 271 3.71 25.22 -5.97
C GLY A 271 3.25 23.78 -6.17
N PHE A 272 1.99 23.57 -6.57
CA PHE A 272 1.49 22.22 -6.85
C PHE A 272 2.20 21.62 -8.07
N THR A 273 2.38 22.39 -9.14
CA THR A 273 3.10 21.97 -10.34
C THR A 273 4.54 21.57 -10.04
N LEU A 274 5.25 22.35 -9.22
CA LEU A 274 6.61 22.00 -8.77
C LEU A 274 6.65 20.67 -8.00
N GLY A 275 5.69 20.43 -7.10
CA GLY A 275 5.58 19.15 -6.40
C GLY A 275 5.30 17.98 -7.33
N GLN A 276 4.47 18.19 -8.37
CA GLN A 276 4.21 17.16 -9.38
C GLN A 276 5.46 16.87 -10.23
N GLN A 277 6.28 17.87 -10.56
CA GLN A 277 7.56 17.67 -11.24
C GLN A 277 8.52 16.83 -10.39
N TRP A 278 8.62 17.14 -9.09
CA TRP A 278 9.40 16.32 -8.15
C TRP A 278 8.89 14.87 -8.12
N LEU A 279 7.57 14.67 -8.01
CA LEU A 279 6.98 13.33 -7.98
C LEU A 279 7.24 12.53 -9.25
N VAL A 280 7.20 13.16 -10.44
CA VAL A 280 7.40 12.46 -11.72
C VAL A 280 8.84 11.98 -11.87
N HIS A 281 9.80 12.89 -11.69
CA HIS A 281 11.20 12.60 -12.03
C HIS A 281 12.00 12.02 -10.87
N HIS A 282 11.80 12.52 -9.64
CA HIS A 282 12.62 12.14 -8.49
C HIS A 282 12.03 10.96 -7.70
N ASP A 283 10.71 10.83 -7.64
CA ASP A 283 10.09 9.70 -6.96
C ASP A 283 9.66 8.61 -7.95
N ARG A 284 8.60 8.83 -8.74
CA ARG A 284 7.93 7.80 -9.55
C ARG A 284 8.86 7.07 -10.52
N LEU A 285 9.66 7.81 -11.30
CA LEU A 285 10.60 7.22 -12.25
C LEU A 285 11.72 6.45 -11.54
N LEU A 286 12.34 7.03 -10.50
CA LEU A 286 13.47 6.42 -9.79
C LEU A 286 13.06 5.27 -8.85
N ARG A 287 11.78 5.09 -8.54
CA ARG A 287 11.30 3.82 -7.95
C ARG A 287 11.57 2.63 -8.88
N GLY A 288 11.54 2.86 -10.19
CA GLY A 288 11.90 1.86 -11.20
C GLY A 288 13.34 1.38 -11.05
N SER A 289 14.31 2.29 -11.05
CA SER A 289 15.74 1.96 -10.87
C SER A 289 16.02 1.30 -9.52
N MET A 290 15.43 1.83 -8.43
CA MET A 290 15.53 1.22 -7.11
C MET A 290 15.10 -0.25 -7.12
N ALA A 291 13.91 -0.55 -7.66
CA ALA A 291 13.44 -1.93 -7.74
C ALA A 291 14.30 -2.80 -8.66
N LEU A 292 14.76 -2.26 -9.80
CA LEU A 292 15.64 -2.99 -10.72
C LEU A 292 16.96 -3.38 -10.08
N GLY A 293 17.63 -2.46 -9.38
CA GLY A 293 18.90 -2.74 -8.72
C GLY A 293 18.77 -3.81 -7.64
N ILE A 294 17.77 -3.63 -6.77
CA ILE A 294 17.43 -4.58 -5.71
C ILE A 294 17.17 -5.97 -6.29
N LEU A 295 16.23 -6.08 -7.24
CA LEU A 295 15.82 -7.37 -7.78
C LEU A 295 16.93 -8.05 -8.59
N THR A 296 17.74 -7.27 -9.32
CA THR A 296 18.83 -7.83 -10.14
C THR A 296 19.85 -8.52 -9.25
N ARG A 297 20.28 -7.88 -8.17
CA ARG A 297 21.21 -8.53 -7.23
C ARG A 297 20.53 -9.63 -6.41
N ALA A 298 19.33 -9.40 -5.90
CA ALA A 298 18.62 -10.38 -5.08
C ALA A 298 18.31 -11.67 -5.86
N LEU A 299 17.98 -11.56 -7.16
CA LEU A 299 17.83 -12.71 -8.05
C LEU A 299 19.15 -13.48 -8.19
N GLN A 300 20.28 -12.79 -8.37
CA GLN A 300 21.58 -13.46 -8.48
C GLN A 300 21.96 -14.18 -7.18
N MET A 301 21.76 -13.52 -6.03
CA MET A 301 21.96 -14.15 -4.73
C MET A 301 21.08 -15.40 -4.57
N ALA A 302 19.82 -15.34 -5.00
CA ALA A 302 18.90 -16.49 -4.94
C ALA A 302 19.31 -17.64 -5.87
N ILE A 303 19.82 -17.33 -7.07
CA ILE A 303 20.38 -18.33 -7.99
C ILE A 303 21.56 -19.03 -7.33
N ASP A 304 22.54 -18.29 -6.81
CA ASP A 304 23.73 -18.85 -6.17
C ASP A 304 23.37 -19.69 -4.95
N TRP A 305 22.48 -19.17 -4.09
CA TRP A 305 21.97 -19.90 -2.94
C TRP A 305 21.27 -21.20 -3.36
N SER A 306 20.45 -21.15 -4.41
CA SER A 306 19.69 -22.32 -4.86
C SER A 306 20.58 -23.48 -5.35
N GLN A 307 21.75 -23.14 -5.91
CA GLN A 307 22.72 -24.13 -6.39
C GLN A 307 23.52 -24.75 -5.24
N GLN A 308 23.74 -24.02 -4.15
CA GLN A 308 24.53 -24.48 -2.99
C GLN A 308 23.66 -25.19 -1.95
N ARG A 309 22.42 -24.75 -1.75
CA ARG A 309 21.55 -25.27 -0.70
C ARG A 309 21.02 -26.66 -1.07
N VAL A 310 21.38 -27.68 -0.29
CA VAL A 310 20.92 -29.06 -0.47
C VAL A 310 19.82 -29.40 0.53
N THR A 311 18.71 -29.95 0.05
CA THR A 311 17.68 -30.59 0.87
C THR A 311 17.20 -31.85 0.16
N TYR A 312 16.81 -32.89 0.90
CA TYR A 312 16.44 -34.19 0.31
C TYR A 312 17.49 -34.74 -0.68
N GLY A 313 18.78 -34.52 -0.38
CA GLY A 313 19.92 -35.09 -1.11
C GLY A 313 20.29 -34.42 -2.44
N ARG A 314 19.63 -33.32 -2.84
CA ARG A 314 19.96 -32.55 -4.06
C ARG A 314 19.89 -31.04 -3.84
N PRO A 315 20.62 -30.22 -4.64
CA PRO A 315 20.45 -28.78 -4.67
C PRO A 315 18.99 -28.38 -4.89
N ILE A 316 18.55 -27.28 -4.27
CA ILE A 316 17.17 -26.79 -4.48
C ILE A 316 16.96 -26.24 -5.89
N ALA A 317 18.03 -25.84 -6.59
CA ALA A 317 18.01 -25.46 -8.00
C ALA A 317 17.48 -26.57 -8.92
N ASP A 318 17.56 -27.84 -8.53
CA ASP A 318 17.01 -28.98 -9.30
C ASP A 318 15.48 -29.06 -9.22
N ARG A 319 14.84 -28.24 -8.38
CA ARG A 319 13.39 -28.25 -8.18
C ARG A 319 12.70 -27.27 -9.09
N GLN A 320 11.74 -27.80 -9.85
CA GLN A 320 10.93 -27.00 -10.76
C GLN A 320 10.22 -25.82 -10.07
N ALA A 321 9.72 -26.00 -8.84
CA ALA A 321 9.08 -24.93 -8.08
C ALA A 321 10.02 -23.73 -7.82
N ILE A 322 11.31 -23.98 -7.57
CA ILE A 322 12.32 -22.91 -7.39
C ILE A 322 12.63 -22.25 -8.73
N GLN A 323 12.82 -23.05 -9.79
CA GLN A 323 13.10 -22.54 -11.13
C GLN A 323 11.98 -21.61 -11.65
N TRP A 324 10.72 -21.95 -11.40
CA TRP A 324 9.58 -21.10 -11.76
C TRP A 324 9.59 -19.78 -11.00
N MET A 325 9.80 -19.80 -9.67
CA MET A 325 9.90 -18.56 -8.88
C MET A 325 10.98 -17.63 -9.42
N LEU A 326 12.17 -18.14 -9.70
CA LEU A 326 13.29 -17.34 -10.23
C LEU A 326 13.02 -16.85 -11.66
N THR A 327 12.31 -17.63 -12.48
CA THR A 327 11.91 -17.22 -13.83
C THR A 327 10.89 -16.09 -13.80
N ASP A 328 9.90 -16.15 -12.90
CA ASP A 328 8.92 -15.07 -12.74
C ASP A 328 9.60 -13.76 -12.33
N VAL A 329 10.53 -13.81 -11.37
CA VAL A 329 11.31 -12.64 -10.94
C VAL A 329 12.10 -12.06 -12.10
N TYR A 330 12.71 -12.92 -12.93
CA TYR A 330 13.44 -12.48 -14.10
C TYR A 330 12.53 -11.79 -15.14
N ILE A 331 11.29 -12.30 -15.35
CA ILE A 331 10.29 -11.67 -16.21
C ILE A 331 9.94 -10.26 -15.71
N ASP A 332 9.76 -10.12 -14.39
CA ASP A 332 9.45 -8.82 -13.77
C ASP A 332 10.59 -7.81 -13.99
N ILE A 333 11.84 -8.24 -13.85
CA ILE A 333 13.03 -7.42 -14.09
C ILE A 333 13.10 -6.94 -15.55
N ILE A 334 12.94 -7.84 -16.53
CA ILE A 334 13.06 -7.45 -17.95
C ILE A 334 11.93 -6.50 -18.36
N ALA A 335 10.71 -6.72 -17.87
CA ALA A 335 9.56 -5.89 -18.17
C ALA A 335 9.70 -4.50 -17.55
N LEU A 336 10.08 -4.44 -16.26
CA LEU A 336 10.28 -3.17 -15.56
C LEU A 336 11.41 -2.36 -16.20
N ARG A 337 12.52 -3.00 -16.57
CA ARG A 337 13.67 -2.32 -17.19
C ARG A 337 13.32 -1.70 -18.53
N ALA A 338 12.54 -2.42 -19.35
CA ALA A 338 12.08 -1.90 -20.64
C ALA A 338 11.23 -0.64 -20.46
N VAL A 339 10.18 -0.71 -19.63
CA VAL A 339 9.26 0.41 -19.41
C VAL A 339 9.97 1.59 -18.76
N ALA A 340 10.82 1.35 -17.76
CA ALA A 340 11.51 2.42 -17.04
C ALA A 340 12.53 3.16 -17.93
N ARG A 341 13.34 2.43 -18.73
CA ARG A 341 14.30 3.04 -19.66
C ARG A 341 13.62 3.78 -20.80
N GLU A 342 12.55 3.23 -21.37
CA GLU A 342 11.76 3.92 -22.40
C GLU A 342 11.17 5.22 -21.86
N THR A 343 10.58 5.18 -20.66
CA THR A 343 10.02 6.36 -19.98
C THR A 343 11.09 7.43 -19.76
N ALA A 344 12.28 7.04 -19.28
CA ALA A 344 13.37 7.97 -19.05
C ALA A 344 13.91 8.58 -20.36
N ALA A 345 14.06 7.78 -21.42
CA ALA A 345 14.48 8.27 -22.73
C ALA A 345 13.47 9.26 -23.34
N ARG A 346 12.16 9.02 -23.16
CA ARG A 346 11.10 9.96 -23.59
C ARG A 346 11.13 11.26 -22.77
N ALA A 347 11.43 11.18 -21.48
CA ALA A 347 11.62 12.36 -20.64
C ALA A 347 12.80 13.20 -21.14
N ASP A 348 13.92 12.56 -21.51
CA ASP A 348 15.08 13.24 -22.11
C ASP A 348 14.78 13.87 -23.47
N ALA A 349 13.84 13.30 -24.23
CA ALA A 349 13.32 13.88 -25.46
C ALA A 349 12.35 15.07 -25.24
N GLY A 350 12.07 15.43 -23.97
CA GLY A 350 11.16 16.53 -23.61
C GLY A 350 9.68 16.16 -23.68
N GLU A 351 9.34 14.87 -23.73
CA GLU A 351 7.95 14.41 -23.72
C GLU A 351 7.34 14.48 -22.31
N ASP A 352 6.01 14.65 -22.24
CA ASP A 352 5.26 14.50 -21.00
C ASP A 352 5.11 13.02 -20.65
N VAL A 353 5.85 12.59 -19.64
CA VAL A 353 5.90 11.18 -19.19
C VAL A 353 5.17 10.94 -17.87
N ARG A 354 4.24 11.83 -17.48
CA ARG A 354 3.55 11.74 -16.18
C ARG A 354 2.83 10.40 -15.99
N VAL A 355 2.19 9.92 -17.04
CA VAL A 355 1.44 8.65 -17.08
C VAL A 355 2.40 7.48 -17.01
N GLU A 356 3.46 7.49 -17.83
CA GLU A 356 4.42 6.40 -17.91
C GLU A 356 5.24 6.29 -16.62
N ALA A 357 5.67 7.40 -16.03
CA ALA A 357 6.33 7.41 -14.72
C ALA A 357 5.41 6.85 -13.62
N SER A 358 4.11 7.18 -13.65
CA SER A 358 3.09 6.59 -12.77
C SER A 358 3.03 5.06 -12.92
N MET A 359 3.09 4.55 -14.16
CA MET A 359 3.12 3.11 -14.44
C MET A 359 4.43 2.45 -14.03
N VAL A 360 5.58 3.09 -14.22
CA VAL A 360 6.89 2.62 -13.74
C VAL A 360 6.86 2.44 -12.22
N LYS A 361 6.37 3.44 -11.49
CA LYS A 361 6.23 3.39 -10.04
C LYS A 361 5.32 2.25 -9.60
N TYR A 362 4.15 2.13 -10.22
CA TYR A 362 3.20 1.07 -9.94
C TYR A 362 3.83 -0.33 -10.16
N ALA A 363 4.47 -0.53 -11.30
CA ALA A 363 5.18 -1.77 -11.62
C ALA A 363 6.32 -2.05 -10.64
N ALA A 364 7.14 -1.05 -10.30
CA ALA A 364 8.21 -1.19 -9.33
C ALA A 364 7.69 -1.63 -7.94
N GLY A 365 6.58 -1.04 -7.48
CA GLY A 365 5.95 -1.40 -6.22
C GLY A 365 5.34 -2.81 -6.23
N GLU A 366 4.49 -3.13 -7.20
CA GLU A 366 3.77 -4.41 -7.24
C GLU A 366 4.65 -5.57 -7.67
N TRP A 367 5.43 -5.41 -8.75
CA TRP A 367 6.31 -6.45 -9.28
C TRP A 367 7.57 -6.60 -8.42
N GLY A 368 8.10 -5.49 -7.91
CA GLY A 368 9.22 -5.52 -6.96
C GLY A 368 8.87 -6.24 -5.68
N TRP A 369 7.78 -5.86 -5.01
CA TRP A 369 7.38 -6.49 -3.75
C TRP A 369 7.09 -7.99 -3.90
N ARG A 370 6.34 -8.41 -4.92
CA ARG A 370 6.08 -9.85 -5.14
C ARG A 370 7.34 -10.65 -5.50
N SER A 371 8.31 -9.99 -6.14
CA SER A 371 9.56 -10.65 -6.54
C SER A 371 10.51 -10.82 -5.38
N ILE A 372 10.69 -9.80 -4.53
CA ILE A 372 11.54 -9.92 -3.34
C ILE A 372 10.96 -10.91 -2.33
N ASP A 373 9.63 -11.03 -2.23
CA ASP A 373 8.94 -12.05 -1.42
C ASP A 373 9.28 -13.47 -1.89
N LYS A 374 9.20 -13.74 -3.21
CA LYS A 374 9.64 -15.01 -3.81
C LYS A 374 11.12 -15.29 -3.53
N ILE A 375 11.98 -14.28 -3.63
CA ILE A 375 13.41 -14.42 -3.34
C ILE A 375 13.61 -14.81 -1.88
N MET A 376 13.00 -14.09 -0.94
CA MET A 376 13.07 -14.43 0.49
C MET A 376 12.61 -15.89 0.74
N GLN A 377 11.53 -16.32 0.08
CA GLN A 377 11.03 -17.68 0.17
C GLN A 377 12.03 -18.75 -0.34
N VAL A 378 12.83 -18.45 -1.37
CA VAL A 378 13.91 -19.33 -1.87
C VAL A 378 15.03 -19.49 -0.83
N PHE A 379 15.33 -18.43 -0.08
CA PHE A 379 16.24 -18.49 1.06
C PHE A 379 15.63 -19.25 2.26
N GLY A 380 14.32 -19.26 2.40
CA GLY A 380 13.62 -19.85 3.55
C GLY A 380 13.98 -19.09 4.84
N GLY A 381 14.08 -19.78 5.98
CA GLY A 381 14.30 -19.11 7.27
C GLY A 381 15.59 -18.29 7.37
N VAL A 382 16.61 -18.52 6.52
CA VAL A 382 17.78 -17.62 6.49
C VAL A 382 17.45 -16.28 5.81
N GLY A 383 16.52 -16.25 4.85
CA GLY A 383 16.11 -15.01 4.18
C GLY A 383 15.42 -14.01 5.09
N GLU A 384 14.96 -14.46 6.26
CA GLU A 384 14.36 -13.64 7.31
C GLU A 384 15.39 -13.05 8.27
N THR A 385 16.67 -13.43 8.18
CA THR A 385 17.69 -12.91 9.11
C THR A 385 18.07 -11.48 8.75
N LEU A 386 18.33 -10.66 9.79
CA LEU A 386 18.84 -9.31 9.63
C LEU A 386 20.34 -9.26 9.26
N ASP A 387 20.98 -10.43 9.11
CA ASP A 387 22.36 -10.57 8.64
C ASP A 387 22.47 -10.46 7.10
N MET A 388 21.33 -10.40 6.41
CA MET A 388 21.24 -10.28 4.95
C MET A 388 20.51 -9.00 4.53
N PRO A 389 20.78 -8.49 3.32
CA PRO A 389 20.08 -7.31 2.79
C PRO A 389 18.60 -7.58 2.44
N ILE A 390 18.15 -8.84 2.40
CA ILE A 390 16.83 -9.23 1.89
C ILE A 390 15.66 -8.60 2.68
N PRO A 391 15.62 -8.65 4.03
CA PRO A 391 14.54 -7.98 4.78
C PRO A 391 14.51 -6.46 4.58
N HIS A 392 15.68 -5.82 4.45
CA HIS A 392 15.76 -4.39 4.16
C HIS A 392 15.14 -4.06 2.81
N TRP A 393 15.53 -4.78 1.75
CA TRP A 393 14.95 -4.64 0.42
C TRP A 393 13.45 -4.94 0.39
N TYR A 394 12.99 -5.92 1.18
CA TYR A 394 11.57 -6.19 1.35
C TYR A 394 10.82 -4.98 1.90
N HIS A 395 11.35 -4.32 2.94
CA HIS A 395 10.74 -3.11 3.52
C HIS A 395 10.68 -1.97 2.50
N MET A 396 11.77 -1.72 1.76
CA MET A 396 11.82 -0.67 0.73
C MET A 396 10.78 -0.89 -0.37
N LEU A 397 10.71 -2.13 -0.90
CA LEU A 397 9.78 -2.48 -1.98
C LEU A 397 8.33 -2.51 -1.49
N ARG A 398 8.10 -2.89 -0.22
CA ARG A 398 6.78 -2.78 0.40
C ARG A 398 6.35 -1.32 0.55
N HIS A 399 7.25 -0.44 0.96
CA HIS A 399 7.01 1.00 1.08
C HIS A 399 6.68 1.62 -0.28
N ALA A 400 7.33 1.17 -1.36
CA ALA A 400 7.10 1.65 -2.73
C ALA A 400 5.65 1.48 -3.22
N ARG A 401 4.82 0.68 -2.55
CA ARG A 401 3.37 0.57 -2.83
C ARG A 401 2.53 1.70 -2.24
N ILE A 402 3.07 2.47 -1.31
CA ILE A 402 2.36 3.52 -0.55
C ILE A 402 2.97 4.91 -0.82
N GLY A 403 4.28 5.06 -0.59
CA GLY A 403 4.98 6.33 -0.82
C GLY A 403 4.95 6.72 -2.30
N GLY A 404 4.91 8.02 -2.60
CA GLY A 404 4.88 8.50 -3.99
C GLY A 404 3.51 8.53 -4.68
N GLY A 405 2.46 8.19 -3.92
CA GLY A 405 1.12 7.85 -4.39
C GLY A 405 0.86 6.37 -4.17
N THR A 406 -0.33 5.95 -3.74
CA THR A 406 -0.58 4.51 -3.55
C THR A 406 -0.70 3.77 -4.89
N SER A 407 -0.49 2.46 -4.89
CA SER A 407 -0.75 1.62 -6.07
C SER A 407 -2.14 1.86 -6.66
N GLU A 408 -3.14 2.13 -5.82
CA GLU A 408 -4.50 2.45 -6.23
C GLU A 408 -4.60 3.78 -6.97
N ILE A 409 -3.90 4.83 -6.49
CA ILE A 409 -3.87 6.13 -7.19
C ILE A 409 -3.20 6.02 -8.56
N HIS A 410 -2.18 5.18 -8.69
CA HIS A 410 -1.59 4.94 -10.01
C HIS A 410 -2.54 4.18 -10.94
N LYS A 411 -3.41 3.29 -10.43
CA LYS A 411 -4.46 2.65 -11.24
C LYS A 411 -5.55 3.61 -11.71
N LEU A 412 -5.72 4.76 -11.05
CA LEU A 412 -6.63 5.82 -11.50
C LEU A 412 -6.08 6.63 -12.68
N THR A 413 -4.87 6.32 -13.15
CA THR A 413 -4.32 6.99 -14.32
C THR A 413 -5.26 6.77 -15.51
N ASP A 414 -5.81 7.87 -16.05
CA ASP A 414 -6.73 7.82 -17.19
C ASP A 414 -5.98 7.27 -18.43
N LEU A 415 -6.34 6.07 -18.84
CA LEU A 415 -5.84 5.45 -20.08
C LEU A 415 -6.71 5.81 -21.29
N GLY A 416 -7.60 6.80 -21.17
CA GLY A 416 -8.56 7.21 -22.18
C GLY A 416 -9.85 6.39 -22.15
N PHE A 417 -10.28 5.92 -20.98
CA PHE A 417 -11.58 5.25 -20.87
C PHE A 417 -12.68 6.31 -20.75
N ASP A 418 -13.64 6.28 -21.68
CA ASP A 418 -14.80 7.19 -21.66
C ASP A 418 -15.86 6.80 -20.62
N VAL A 419 -15.53 5.87 -19.72
CA VAL A 419 -16.43 5.42 -18.66
C VAL A 419 -15.70 5.18 -17.35
N VAL A 420 -16.41 5.39 -16.25
CA VAL A 420 -15.97 5.01 -14.90
C VAL A 420 -16.98 4.05 -14.27
N GLU A 421 -16.48 2.94 -13.76
CA GLU A 421 -17.29 1.94 -13.04
C GLU A 421 -17.10 2.11 -11.53
N VAL A 422 -18.21 2.22 -10.80
CA VAL A 422 -18.21 2.55 -9.38
C VAL A 422 -19.25 1.73 -8.64
N SER A 423 -18.95 1.36 -7.40
CA SER A 423 -19.94 0.78 -6.49
C SER A 423 -20.30 1.76 -5.38
N GLY A 424 -21.58 1.76 -5.02
CA GLY A 424 -22.11 2.46 -3.86
C GLY A 424 -22.64 1.50 -2.82
N VAL A 425 -22.53 1.90 -1.56
CA VAL A 425 -23.14 1.21 -0.42
C VAL A 425 -24.03 2.18 0.33
N GLY A 426 -25.23 1.74 0.64
CA GLY A 426 -26.14 2.47 1.50
C GLY A 426 -26.60 1.57 2.63
N THR A 427 -26.73 2.17 3.80
CA THR A 427 -27.11 1.49 5.03
C THR A 427 -28.32 2.20 5.61
N ALA A 428 -29.38 1.46 5.89
CA ALA A 428 -30.51 1.94 6.68
C ALA A 428 -30.48 1.24 8.04
N VAL A 429 -30.56 2.01 9.12
CA VAL A 429 -30.50 1.51 10.50
C VAL A 429 -31.89 1.59 11.11
N GLY A 430 -32.33 0.54 11.77
CA GLY A 430 -33.65 0.45 12.38
C GLY A 430 -33.63 -0.33 13.69
N ILE A 431 -34.76 -0.34 14.38
CA ILE A 431 -34.99 -1.19 15.56
C ILE A 431 -35.69 -2.47 15.07
N PRO A 432 -35.10 -3.66 15.28
CA PRO A 432 -35.75 -4.92 14.93
C PRO A 432 -37.10 -5.08 15.63
N ASP A 433 -38.07 -5.65 14.92
CA ASP A 433 -39.44 -5.90 15.41
C ASP A 433 -39.78 -7.39 15.46
N ILE A 434 -38.90 -8.27 14.97
CA ILE A 434 -39.05 -9.71 15.08
C ILE A 434 -37.78 -10.37 15.60
N THR A 435 -37.98 -11.52 16.23
CA THR A 435 -36.94 -12.40 16.71
C THR A 435 -37.05 -13.76 16.04
N SER A 436 -35.96 -14.24 15.46
CA SER A 436 -35.82 -15.59 14.95
C SER A 436 -35.09 -16.47 15.95
N LEU A 437 -35.80 -17.43 16.53
CA LEU A 437 -35.29 -18.44 17.43
C LEU A 437 -34.81 -19.67 16.65
N SER A 438 -33.57 -20.11 16.89
CA SER A 438 -33.03 -21.33 16.30
C SER A 438 -33.08 -22.50 17.29
N LEU A 439 -34.05 -23.39 17.09
CA LEU A 439 -34.30 -24.54 17.97
C LEU A 439 -33.93 -25.84 17.27
N GLY A 440 -32.93 -26.54 17.79
CA GLY A 440 -32.56 -27.89 17.37
C GLY A 440 -33.31 -28.94 18.17
N VAL A 441 -33.79 -29.98 17.51
CA VAL A 441 -34.20 -31.25 18.13
C VAL A 441 -33.15 -32.28 17.78
N SER A 442 -32.45 -32.82 18.78
CA SER A 442 -31.41 -33.82 18.62
C SER A 442 -31.77 -35.10 19.35
N VAL A 443 -31.84 -36.20 18.61
CA VAL A 443 -32.18 -37.52 19.15
C VAL A 443 -31.17 -38.54 18.64
N THR A 444 -30.63 -39.37 19.54
CA THR A 444 -29.73 -40.48 19.19
C THR A 444 -30.37 -41.80 19.59
N ALA A 445 -30.46 -42.74 18.65
CA ALA A 445 -30.95 -44.10 18.90
C ALA A 445 -30.13 -45.16 18.16
N ASP A 446 -30.34 -46.44 18.50
CA ASP A 446 -29.58 -47.57 17.93
C ASP A 446 -29.82 -47.75 16.42
N SER A 447 -30.94 -47.26 15.90
CA SER A 447 -31.28 -47.32 14.47
C SER A 447 -31.76 -45.98 13.92
N VAL A 448 -31.51 -45.75 12.63
CA VAL A 448 -32.00 -44.56 11.91
C VAL A 448 -33.52 -44.46 11.96
N SER A 449 -34.25 -45.58 11.90
CA SER A 449 -35.71 -45.56 11.90
C SER A 449 -36.28 -45.08 13.23
N GLU A 450 -35.68 -45.54 14.33
CA GLU A 450 -36.07 -45.18 15.69
C GLU A 450 -35.74 -43.72 15.98
N ALA A 451 -34.49 -43.29 15.71
CA ALA A 451 -34.06 -41.90 15.90
C ALA A 451 -34.92 -40.92 15.08
N ARG A 452 -35.36 -41.30 13.88
CA ARG A 452 -36.26 -40.46 13.05
C ARG A 452 -37.67 -40.37 13.61
N SER A 453 -38.21 -41.49 14.11
CA SER A 453 -39.56 -41.51 14.67
C SER A 453 -39.64 -40.65 15.93
N GLU A 454 -38.68 -40.84 16.84
CA GLU A 454 -38.61 -40.09 18.09
C GLU A 454 -38.30 -38.61 17.86
N ALA A 455 -37.41 -38.27 16.92
CA ALA A 455 -37.19 -36.87 16.54
C ALA A 455 -38.44 -36.23 15.92
N ALA A 456 -39.22 -36.97 15.12
CA ALA A 456 -40.46 -36.45 14.53
C ALA A 456 -41.55 -36.21 15.58
N GLU A 457 -41.71 -37.15 16.54
CA GLU A 457 -42.62 -36.98 17.68
C GLU A 457 -42.22 -35.76 18.53
N THR A 458 -40.92 -35.62 18.82
CA THR A 458 -40.39 -34.49 19.58
C THR A 458 -40.61 -33.16 18.84
N VAL A 459 -40.31 -33.10 17.54
CA VAL A 459 -40.56 -31.91 16.72
C VAL A 459 -42.05 -31.53 16.71
N GLN A 460 -42.95 -32.51 16.55
CA GLN A 460 -44.38 -32.25 16.57
C GLN A 460 -44.84 -31.71 17.94
N GLY A 461 -44.34 -32.29 19.04
CA GLY A 461 -44.63 -31.79 20.38
C GLY A 461 -44.17 -30.34 20.60
N VAL A 462 -43.01 -29.97 20.06
CA VAL A 462 -42.53 -28.57 20.11
C VAL A 462 -43.41 -27.66 19.26
N ILE A 463 -43.80 -28.07 18.04
CA ILE A 463 -44.70 -27.29 17.19
C ILE A 463 -46.05 -27.05 17.88
N ASP A 464 -46.62 -28.09 18.50
CA ASP A 464 -47.89 -27.99 19.22
C ASP A 464 -47.77 -27.02 20.40
N ALA A 465 -46.70 -27.12 21.20
CA ALA A 465 -46.44 -26.23 22.33
C ALA A 465 -46.24 -24.76 21.90
N LEU A 466 -45.54 -24.52 20.78
CA LEU A 466 -45.39 -23.17 20.22
C LEU A 466 -46.71 -22.62 19.68
N THR A 467 -47.54 -23.48 19.09
CA THR A 467 -48.88 -23.09 18.58
C THR A 467 -49.83 -22.74 19.72
N GLU A 468 -49.74 -23.42 20.88
CA GLU A 468 -50.49 -23.06 22.10
C GLU A 468 -50.13 -21.67 22.64
N LEU A 469 -48.89 -21.24 22.41
CA LEU A 469 -48.44 -19.86 22.68
C LEU A 469 -48.85 -18.86 21.59
N SER A 470 -49.76 -19.22 20.70
CA SER A 470 -50.25 -18.38 19.60
C SER A 470 -49.17 -17.98 18.57
N ILE A 471 -48.07 -18.73 18.47
CA ILE A 471 -47.13 -18.59 17.35
C ILE A 471 -47.79 -19.17 16.10
N SER A 472 -47.80 -18.41 15.01
CA SER A 472 -48.39 -18.85 13.74
C SER A 472 -47.63 -20.05 13.18
N ALA A 473 -48.35 -21.01 12.59
CA ALA A 473 -47.72 -22.13 11.89
C ALA A 473 -46.84 -21.67 10.71
N GLU A 474 -47.12 -20.51 10.12
CA GLU A 474 -46.29 -19.90 9.06
C GLU A 474 -44.95 -19.36 9.59
N ASP A 475 -44.88 -19.07 10.89
CA ASP A 475 -43.71 -18.56 11.58
C ASP A 475 -42.81 -19.70 12.12
N ILE A 476 -43.19 -20.96 11.92
CA ILE A 476 -42.41 -22.15 12.33
C ILE A 476 -41.98 -22.92 11.08
N SER A 477 -40.68 -23.08 10.88
CA SER A 477 -40.15 -23.80 9.73
C SER A 477 -38.92 -24.65 10.07
N THR A 478 -38.80 -25.82 9.45
CA THR A 478 -37.56 -26.61 9.50
C THR A 478 -36.58 -26.08 8.45
N VAL A 479 -35.42 -25.59 8.89
CA VAL A 479 -34.37 -25.04 8.01
C VAL A 479 -33.27 -26.04 7.70
N ARG A 480 -33.08 -27.05 8.55
CA ARG A 480 -32.07 -28.11 8.31
C ARG A 480 -32.48 -29.41 8.97
N PHE A 481 -32.26 -30.52 8.27
CA PHE A 481 -32.44 -31.86 8.79
C PHE A 481 -31.21 -32.71 8.43
N THR A 482 -30.58 -33.32 9.42
CA THR A 482 -29.41 -34.18 9.24
C THR A 482 -29.55 -35.49 10.01
N ILE A 483 -28.95 -36.56 9.45
CA ILE A 483 -28.82 -37.86 10.09
C ILE A 483 -27.38 -38.31 9.91
N HIS A 484 -26.70 -38.69 10.99
CA HIS A 484 -25.34 -39.19 10.92
C HIS A 484 -25.04 -40.18 12.04
N PRO A 485 -24.10 -41.13 11.84
CA PRO A 485 -23.67 -42.03 12.90
C PRO A 485 -22.86 -41.27 13.97
N GLU A 486 -23.13 -41.55 15.24
CA GLU A 486 -22.44 -40.99 16.40
C GLU A 486 -21.46 -42.03 16.98
N TYR A 487 -20.30 -41.55 17.43
CA TYR A 487 -19.24 -42.40 17.98
C TYR A 487 -18.62 -41.77 19.24
N ASP A 488 -18.33 -42.60 20.23
CA ASP A 488 -17.51 -42.23 21.38
C ASP A 488 -16.04 -42.61 21.14
N TYR A 489 -15.13 -41.78 21.67
CA TYR A 489 -13.70 -42.06 21.65
C TYR A 489 -13.23 -42.39 23.07
N VAL A 490 -12.95 -43.66 23.31
CA VAL A 490 -12.42 -44.14 24.60
C VAL A 490 -11.02 -44.68 24.37
N GLN A 491 -10.01 -44.05 24.99
CA GLN A 491 -8.59 -44.40 24.86
C GLN A 491 -8.07 -44.43 23.39
N GLY A 492 -8.64 -43.58 22.52
CA GLY A 492 -8.23 -43.48 21.12
C GLY A 492 -8.91 -44.46 20.17
N GLU A 493 -9.78 -45.36 20.67
CA GLU A 493 -10.61 -46.23 19.83
C GLU A 493 -12.02 -45.65 19.66
N GLN A 494 -12.48 -45.64 18.41
CA GLN A 494 -13.82 -45.19 18.01
C GLN A 494 -14.85 -46.31 18.27
N ARG A 495 -15.84 -46.06 19.12
CA ARG A 495 -16.95 -46.99 19.40
C ARG A 495 -18.25 -46.40 18.91
N PHE A 496 -18.97 -47.16 18.08
CA PHE A 496 -20.28 -46.77 17.56
C PHE A 496 -21.30 -46.67 18.69
N LYS A 497 -22.00 -45.55 18.75
CA LYS A 497 -22.96 -45.20 19.82
C LYS A 497 -24.41 -45.22 19.34
N GLY A 498 -24.64 -45.00 18.04
CA GLY A 498 -25.98 -44.96 17.45
C GLY A 498 -26.03 -44.02 16.24
N TYR A 499 -27.24 -43.68 15.80
CA TYR A 499 -27.50 -42.68 14.78
C TYR A 499 -28.16 -41.46 15.42
N GLN A 500 -27.55 -40.29 15.21
CA GLN A 500 -28.08 -39.01 15.64
C GLN A 500 -28.89 -38.38 14.51
N VAL A 501 -30.14 -38.05 14.80
CA VAL A 501 -31.00 -37.17 13.98
C VAL A 501 -30.96 -35.78 14.61
N PHE A 502 -30.75 -34.77 13.77
CA PHE A 502 -30.79 -33.38 14.18
C PHE A 502 -31.71 -32.58 13.26
N ASN A 503 -32.72 -31.93 13.84
CA ASN A 503 -33.70 -31.13 13.13
C ASN A 503 -33.64 -29.69 13.65
N LEU A 504 -33.16 -28.76 12.83
CA LEU A 504 -33.10 -27.34 13.16
C LEU A 504 -34.36 -26.65 12.66
N MET A 505 -35.11 -26.11 13.59
CA MET A 505 -36.27 -25.28 13.37
C MET A 505 -35.92 -23.81 13.57
N GLN A 506 -36.51 -22.97 12.73
CA GLN A 506 -36.53 -21.54 12.86
C GLN A 506 -37.95 -21.12 13.26
N VAL A 507 -38.05 -20.38 14.35
CA VAL A 507 -39.32 -19.88 14.90
C VAL A 507 -39.28 -18.36 14.96
N ILE A 508 -40.22 -17.69 14.29
CA ILE A 508 -40.33 -16.24 14.29
C ILE A 508 -41.26 -15.81 15.42
N VAL A 509 -40.74 -15.02 16.34
CA VAL A 509 -41.45 -14.40 17.45
C VAL A 509 -41.60 -12.90 17.14
N ARG A 510 -42.84 -12.43 17.04
CA ARG A 510 -43.15 -11.05 16.65
C ARG A 510 -43.22 -10.08 17.84
N GLU A 511 -43.30 -10.61 19.06
CA GLU A 511 -43.18 -9.82 20.28
C GLU A 511 -41.77 -9.97 20.84
N ILE A 512 -40.87 -9.06 20.44
CA ILE A 512 -39.43 -9.13 20.75
C ILE A 512 -39.11 -9.17 22.26
N GLU A 513 -40.01 -8.66 23.10
CA GLU A 513 -39.85 -8.66 24.56
C GLU A 513 -40.24 -10.01 25.20
N ASP A 514 -40.89 -10.91 24.46
CA ASP A 514 -41.49 -12.14 24.99
C ASP A 514 -40.92 -13.43 24.35
N VAL A 515 -39.59 -13.50 24.24
CA VAL A 515 -38.91 -14.66 23.64
C VAL A 515 -38.67 -15.80 24.65
N GLY A 516 -38.83 -15.53 25.95
CA GLY A 516 -38.65 -16.51 27.02
C GLY A 516 -39.67 -17.67 26.97
N PRO A 517 -41.00 -17.39 26.94
CA PRO A 517 -42.00 -18.45 26.95
C PRO A 517 -41.89 -19.45 25.79
N PRO A 518 -41.60 -19.05 24.54
CA PRO A 518 -41.35 -20.00 23.45
C PRO A 518 -40.16 -20.95 23.71
N ILE A 519 -39.08 -20.45 24.33
CA ILE A 519 -37.92 -21.27 24.71
C ILE A 519 -38.33 -22.26 25.80
N ASP A 520 -38.97 -21.78 26.86
CA ASP A 520 -39.40 -22.61 27.99
C ASP A 520 -40.40 -23.68 27.57
N ALA A 521 -41.36 -23.35 26.71
CA ALA A 521 -42.34 -24.29 26.17
C ALA A 521 -41.67 -25.34 25.28
N SER A 522 -40.68 -24.94 24.47
CA SER A 522 -39.91 -25.89 23.64
C SER A 522 -39.13 -26.88 24.50
N ILE A 523 -38.44 -26.38 25.54
CA ILE A 523 -37.71 -27.22 26.49
C ILE A 523 -38.66 -28.14 27.27
N ALA A 524 -39.82 -27.64 27.69
CA ALA A 524 -40.82 -28.45 28.39
C ALA A 524 -41.38 -29.57 27.50
N ALA A 525 -41.56 -29.31 26.19
CA ALA A 525 -42.10 -30.26 25.24
C ALA A 525 -41.08 -31.32 24.79
N GLY A 526 -39.82 -30.94 24.56
CA GLY A 526 -38.79 -31.84 24.04
C GLY A 526 -37.73 -32.32 25.04
N GLY A 527 -37.71 -31.78 26.26
CA GLY A 527 -36.78 -32.17 27.32
C GLY A 527 -35.31 -32.06 26.91
N ASP A 528 -34.53 -33.10 27.25
CA ASP A 528 -33.08 -33.17 26.98
C ASP A 528 -32.74 -33.24 25.49
N ASN A 529 -33.73 -33.45 24.61
CA ASN A 529 -33.55 -33.50 23.16
C ASN A 529 -33.53 -32.10 22.52
N ILE A 530 -33.79 -31.02 23.27
CA ILE A 530 -33.78 -29.65 22.75
C ILE A 530 -32.38 -29.03 22.82
N VAL A 531 -31.93 -28.49 21.69
CA VAL A 531 -30.67 -27.77 21.54
C VAL A 531 -30.96 -26.34 21.11
N PHE A 532 -30.73 -25.38 22.00
CA PHE A 532 -30.86 -23.97 21.66
C PHE A 532 -29.62 -23.50 20.86
N ASN A 533 -29.81 -23.15 19.58
CA ASN A 533 -28.72 -22.79 18.66
C ASN A 533 -28.52 -21.28 18.48
N GLY A 534 -29.31 -20.47 19.19
CA GLY A 534 -29.18 -19.02 19.19
C GLY A 534 -30.46 -18.31 18.79
N LEU A 535 -30.37 -16.98 18.79
CA LEU A 535 -31.47 -16.06 18.59
C LEU A 535 -30.95 -14.89 17.77
N ASN A 536 -31.70 -14.51 16.75
CA ASN A 536 -31.36 -13.42 15.84
C ASN A 536 -32.50 -12.40 15.80
N PHE A 537 -32.19 -11.11 15.79
CA PHE A 537 -33.19 -10.06 15.64
C PHE A 537 -33.22 -9.61 14.17
N SER A 538 -34.39 -9.28 13.64
CA SER A 538 -34.54 -8.80 12.27
C SER A 538 -35.80 -7.95 12.09
N PHE A 539 -36.05 -7.51 10.86
CA PHE A 539 -37.21 -6.70 10.48
C PHE A 539 -38.29 -7.54 9.80
N SER A 540 -39.56 -7.34 10.16
CA SER A 540 -40.71 -7.98 9.53
C SER A 540 -41.06 -7.37 8.18
N ASP A 541 -40.83 -6.06 8.03
CA ASP A 541 -40.97 -5.32 6.78
C ASP A 541 -39.68 -4.55 6.49
N THR A 542 -38.95 -5.01 5.48
CA THR A 542 -37.68 -4.42 5.05
C THR A 542 -37.85 -3.37 3.96
N VAL A 543 -39.03 -3.22 3.36
CA VAL A 543 -39.22 -2.50 2.09
C VAL A 543 -38.82 -1.02 2.20
N ALA A 544 -39.22 -0.34 3.28
CA ALA A 544 -38.90 1.06 3.48
C ALA A 544 -37.39 1.28 3.73
N MET A 545 -36.79 0.41 4.54
CA MET A 545 -35.37 0.46 4.87
C MET A 545 -34.49 0.09 3.66
N GLU A 546 -34.90 -0.90 2.87
CA GLU A 546 -34.24 -1.23 1.61
C GLU A 546 -34.30 -0.07 0.61
N ARG A 547 -35.41 0.67 0.56
CA ARG A 547 -35.52 1.87 -0.27
C ARG A 547 -34.56 2.96 0.19
N GLU A 548 -34.53 3.26 1.49
CA GLU A 548 -33.60 4.24 2.08
C GLU A 548 -32.14 3.85 1.82
N ALA A 549 -31.79 2.59 2.10
CA ALA A 549 -30.47 2.06 1.83
C ALA A 549 -30.11 2.13 0.34
N ARG A 550 -31.07 1.87 -0.56
CA ARG A 550 -30.83 1.98 -2.01
C ARG A 550 -30.60 3.42 -2.46
N GLU A 551 -31.37 4.37 -1.94
CA GLU A 551 -31.18 5.81 -2.24
C GLU A 551 -29.80 6.28 -1.77
N ALA A 552 -29.41 5.92 -0.54
CA ALA A 552 -28.07 6.21 -0.02
C ALA A 552 -26.96 5.55 -0.85
N ALA A 553 -27.17 4.31 -1.30
CA ALA A 553 -26.20 3.58 -2.13
C ALA A 553 -26.00 4.27 -3.49
N VAL A 554 -27.08 4.73 -4.13
CA VAL A 554 -27.01 5.46 -5.40
C VAL A 554 -26.30 6.80 -5.22
N GLN A 555 -26.54 7.51 -4.12
CA GLN A 555 -25.85 8.77 -3.83
C GLN A 555 -24.35 8.55 -3.60
N ASP A 556 -23.98 7.59 -2.75
CA ASP A 556 -22.57 7.23 -2.49
C ASP A 556 -21.84 6.82 -3.79
N MET A 557 -22.51 6.05 -4.67
CA MET A 557 -21.99 5.71 -5.99
C MET A 557 -21.75 6.94 -6.87
N ALA A 558 -22.70 7.88 -6.91
CA ALA A 558 -22.60 9.11 -7.70
C ALA A 558 -21.49 10.02 -7.18
N ASP A 559 -21.38 10.19 -5.86
CA ASP A 559 -20.35 11.00 -5.22
C ASP A 559 -18.94 10.46 -5.54
N LYS A 560 -18.76 9.15 -5.43
CA LYS A 560 -17.52 8.47 -5.80
C LYS A 560 -17.20 8.61 -7.30
N ALA A 561 -18.19 8.47 -8.18
CA ALA A 561 -17.98 8.68 -9.61
C ALA A 561 -17.55 10.12 -9.92
N GLY A 562 -18.15 11.12 -9.26
CA GLY A 562 -17.75 12.51 -9.37
C GLY A 562 -16.32 12.77 -8.90
N GLN A 563 -15.91 12.16 -7.78
CA GLN A 563 -14.53 12.23 -7.30
C GLN A 563 -13.54 11.61 -8.30
N LEU A 564 -13.86 10.45 -8.86
CA LEU A 564 -13.01 9.78 -9.85
C LEU A 564 -12.89 10.58 -11.15
N ALA A 565 -13.98 11.17 -11.64
CA ALA A 565 -13.96 12.07 -12.79
C ALA A 565 -13.05 13.29 -12.51
N LEU A 566 -13.17 13.90 -11.32
CA LEU A 566 -12.33 15.01 -10.90
C LEU A 566 -10.84 14.62 -10.83
N PHE A 567 -10.52 13.42 -10.31
CA PHE A 567 -9.15 12.90 -10.27
C PHE A 567 -8.58 12.64 -11.67
N ALA A 568 -9.41 12.16 -12.60
CA ALA A 568 -9.04 11.98 -14.00
C ALA A 568 -8.95 13.32 -14.77
N GLY A 569 -9.41 14.43 -14.19
CA GLY A 569 -9.48 15.73 -14.88
C GLY A 569 -10.55 15.77 -15.97
N ARG A 570 -11.59 14.93 -15.87
CA ARG A 570 -12.71 14.78 -16.81
C ARG A 570 -14.00 15.26 -16.16
N GLU A 571 -15.01 15.57 -16.97
CA GLU A 571 -16.36 15.83 -16.47
C GLU A 571 -17.13 14.51 -16.34
N LEU A 572 -17.89 14.35 -15.25
CA LEU A 572 -18.76 13.18 -15.08
C LEU A 572 -19.98 13.32 -16.02
N GLY A 573 -20.11 12.36 -16.94
CA GLY A 573 -21.22 12.26 -17.87
C GLY A 573 -22.41 11.46 -17.31
N GLU A 574 -23.25 10.96 -18.21
CA GLU A 574 -24.48 10.25 -17.84
C GLU A 574 -24.21 8.85 -17.26
N LEU A 575 -25.05 8.41 -16.33
CA LEU A 575 -25.11 7.02 -15.86
C LEU A 575 -25.65 6.11 -16.98
N LYS A 576 -24.81 5.20 -17.50
CA LYS A 576 -25.17 4.26 -18.57
C LYS A 576 -25.74 2.94 -18.09
N LYS A 577 -25.33 2.50 -16.90
CA LYS A 577 -25.75 1.22 -16.34
C LYS A 577 -25.83 1.35 -14.83
N ILE A 578 -26.85 0.74 -14.24
CA ILE A 578 -26.96 0.51 -12.80
C ILE A 578 -27.46 -0.92 -12.54
N ALA A 579 -26.89 -1.57 -11.54
CA ALA A 579 -27.33 -2.89 -11.07
C ALA A 579 -27.22 -2.97 -9.54
N GLU A 580 -28.21 -3.59 -8.91
CA GLU A 580 -28.16 -3.95 -7.49
C GLU A 580 -27.50 -5.32 -7.33
N THR A 581 -26.67 -5.48 -6.29
CA THR A 581 -25.79 -6.65 -6.13
C THR A 581 -25.93 -7.20 -4.71
N SER A 582 -25.85 -8.52 -4.55
CA SER A 582 -26.02 -9.18 -3.24
C SER A 582 -24.75 -9.14 -2.36
N GLY A 583 -23.89 -8.14 -2.55
CA GLY A 583 -22.61 -8.01 -1.86
C GLY A 583 -21.63 -7.10 -2.60
N VAL A 584 -20.55 -6.72 -1.95
CA VAL A 584 -19.48 -5.89 -2.54
C VAL A 584 -18.94 -6.61 -3.78
N ILE A 585 -19.19 -6.06 -4.97
CA ILE A 585 -18.44 -6.46 -6.15
C ILE A 585 -17.05 -5.88 -5.98
N SER A 586 -16.10 -6.71 -5.54
CA SER A 586 -14.70 -6.36 -5.73
C SER A 586 -14.48 -6.16 -7.23
N PRO A 587 -13.85 -5.05 -7.67
CA PRO A 587 -13.44 -4.92 -9.06
C PRO A 587 -12.67 -6.20 -9.42
N PHE A 588 -13.00 -6.81 -10.57
CA PHE A 588 -12.35 -8.03 -11.04
C PHE A 588 -10.83 -7.79 -11.11
N ASN A 589 -10.13 -8.26 -10.09
CA ASN A 589 -8.69 -8.40 -10.06
C ASN A 589 -8.41 -9.80 -9.52
N ASP A 590 -7.43 -10.45 -10.13
CA ASP A 590 -7.04 -11.84 -9.90
C ASP A 590 -7.10 -12.27 -8.42
N ARG A 591 -7.57 -13.50 -8.19
CA ARG A 591 -7.99 -14.10 -6.91
C ARG A 591 -6.85 -14.35 -5.90
N SER A 592 -5.80 -13.54 -5.90
CA SER A 592 -4.67 -13.63 -4.96
C SER A 592 -4.54 -12.46 -3.99
N THR A 593 -5.45 -11.47 -3.99
CA THR A 593 -5.31 -10.26 -3.15
C THR A 593 -6.54 -9.90 -2.31
N ALA A 594 -7.42 -10.86 -2.02
CA ALA A 594 -8.56 -10.63 -1.13
C ALA A 594 -8.12 -10.65 0.36
N TYR A 595 -7.29 -9.69 0.77
CA TYR A 595 -7.15 -9.19 2.15
C TYR A 595 -6.35 -7.88 2.11
N ALA A 596 -6.92 -6.85 1.48
CA ALA A 596 -6.55 -5.46 1.74
C ALA A 596 -7.75 -4.83 2.43
N ALA A 597 -7.81 -4.99 3.75
CA ALA A 597 -8.65 -4.15 4.58
C ALA A 597 -8.14 -2.71 4.44
N THR A 598 -8.97 -1.83 3.90
CA THR A 598 -8.82 -0.39 4.04
C THR A 598 -8.87 -0.04 5.52
N GLU A 599 -7.79 0.52 6.07
CA GLU A 599 -7.76 0.98 7.46
C GLU A 599 -8.26 2.44 7.61
N SER A 600 -8.90 2.68 8.75
CA SER A 600 -9.36 3.96 9.31
C SER A 600 -10.66 4.56 8.75
N ALA A 601 -11.76 3.83 8.97
CA ALA A 601 -12.76 4.45 9.82
C ALA A 601 -12.59 3.80 11.19
N ALA A 602 -12.63 4.58 12.28
CA ALA A 602 -13.08 3.98 13.52
C ALA A 602 -14.34 3.19 13.16
N PHE A 603 -14.43 1.91 13.51
CA PHE A 603 -15.75 1.28 13.54
C PHE A 603 -16.50 2.01 14.66
N ASP A 604 -17.06 3.19 14.36
CA ASP A 604 -18.39 3.50 14.84
C ASP A 604 -19.17 2.27 14.46
N THR A 605 -19.49 1.45 15.45
CA THR A 605 -20.47 0.41 15.25
C THR A 605 -21.75 1.23 15.09
N PRO A 606 -22.21 1.51 13.84
CA PRO A 606 -23.25 2.53 13.63
C PRO A 606 -24.58 2.05 14.21
N VAL A 607 -24.61 0.77 14.53
CA VAL A 607 -25.69 0.04 15.16
C VAL A 607 -25.46 0.11 16.67
N LEU A 608 -26.20 0.99 17.33
CA LEU A 608 -26.25 1.03 18.79
C LEU A 608 -26.86 -0.28 19.32
N ALA A 609 -26.62 -0.59 20.60
CA ALA A 609 -27.27 -1.75 21.23
C ALA A 609 -28.81 -1.67 21.05
N GLY A 610 -29.39 -2.71 20.46
CA GLY A 610 -30.83 -2.78 20.15
C GLY A 610 -31.23 -2.30 18.74
N GLN A 611 -30.27 -2.00 17.87
CA GLN A 611 -30.51 -1.70 16.45
C GLN A 611 -30.01 -2.84 15.56
N ASP A 612 -30.45 -2.86 14.31
CA ASP A 612 -29.87 -3.65 13.22
C ASP A 612 -29.87 -2.81 11.93
N ALA A 613 -29.18 -3.28 10.88
CA ALA A 613 -28.99 -2.52 9.66
C ALA A 613 -29.19 -3.36 8.38
N ILE A 614 -29.89 -2.77 7.42
CA ILE A 614 -29.98 -3.29 6.05
C ILE A 614 -28.96 -2.58 5.18
N LYS A 615 -28.13 -3.35 4.46
CA LYS A 615 -27.16 -2.82 3.51
C LYS A 615 -27.54 -3.18 2.10
N VAL A 616 -27.60 -2.18 1.23
CA VAL A 616 -27.81 -2.33 -0.22
C VAL A 616 -26.53 -1.94 -0.94
N TYR A 617 -26.14 -2.75 -1.93
CA TYR A 617 -25.01 -2.48 -2.80
C TYR A 617 -25.51 -2.21 -4.21
N VAL A 618 -25.05 -1.12 -4.78
CA VAL A 618 -25.30 -0.78 -6.19
C VAL A 618 -23.98 -0.67 -6.92
N TYR A 619 -24.02 -0.98 -8.21
CA TYR A 619 -22.93 -0.84 -9.14
C TYR A 619 -23.41 -0.01 -10.32
N GLY A 620 -22.58 0.92 -10.79
CA GLY A 620 -22.92 1.80 -11.89
C GLY A 620 -21.74 2.10 -12.80
N VAL A 621 -22.07 2.44 -14.05
CA VAL A 621 -21.12 2.85 -15.08
C VAL A 621 -21.53 4.23 -15.56
N TYR A 622 -20.68 5.23 -15.37
CA TYR A 622 -20.90 6.60 -15.85
C TYR A 622 -20.01 6.88 -17.06
N GLU A 623 -20.46 7.75 -17.96
CA GLU A 623 -19.58 8.35 -18.97
C GLU A 623 -18.58 9.32 -18.31
N LEU A 624 -17.43 9.50 -18.96
CA LEU A 624 -16.47 10.55 -18.69
C LEU A 624 -16.27 11.39 -19.96
N HIS A 625 -16.27 12.72 -19.81
CA HIS A 625 -16.10 13.68 -20.91
C HIS A 625 -14.79 14.42 -20.82
#